data_AF-A0A0L7QWW1-F1
#
_entry.id   AF-A0A0L7QWW1-F1
#
_cell.length_a   1.000
_cell.length_b   1.000
_cell.length_c   1.000
_cell.angle_alpha   90.00
_cell.angle_beta   90.00
_cell.angle_gamma   90.00
#
_symmetry.space_group_name_H-M   'P 1'
#
loop_
_entity.id
_entity.type
_entity.pdbx_description
1 polymer ?
#
loop_
_entity_poly.entity_id
_entity_poly.type
_entity_poly.pdbx_seq_one_letter_code
_entity_poly.pdbx_strand_id
1 'polypeptide(L)' 'TDFHTFRSLQNSVDGKNFNNFEAVRSAISSSFNDKSADLYERSITQRPQR' A
#
# COMPACT_ATOMS: atom_id res chain seq x y z
N THR A 1 5.23 -10.95 2.14
CA THR A 1 4.69 -9.77 2.84
C THR A 1 4.72 -8.58 1.90
N ASP A 2 5.90 -8.27 1.34
CA ASP A 2 6.18 -7.18 0.41
C ASP A 2 5.27 -7.17 -0.83
N PHE A 3 5.01 -8.34 -1.42
CA PHE A 3 4.18 -8.44 -2.63
C PHE A 3 2.78 -7.84 -2.47
N HIS A 4 2.08 -8.12 -1.36
CA HIS A 4 0.72 -7.63 -1.16
C HIS A 4 0.70 -6.12 -0.85
N THR A 5 1.71 -5.66 -0.11
CA THR A 5 1.90 -4.26 0.25
C THR A 5 2.13 -3.41 -1.00
N PHE A 6 3.09 -3.80 -1.85
CA PHE A 6 3.39 -3.07 -3.08
C PHE A 6 2.30 -3.23 -4.14
N ARG A 7 1.64 -4.39 -4.23
CA ARG A 7 0.46 -4.58 -5.10
C ARG A 7 -0.66 -3.61 -4.74
N SER A 8 -0.92 -3.45 -3.44
CA SER A 8 -1.96 -2.53 -3.01
C SER A 8 -1.57 -1.07 -3.17
N LEU A 9 -0.30 -0.72 -2.97
CA LEU A 9 0.18 0.62 -3.26
C LEU A 9 0.02 0.93 -4.74
N GLN A 10 0.43 0.01 -5.61
CA GLN A 10 0.27 0.12 -7.06
C GLN A 10 -1.20 0.38 -7.43
N ASN A 11 -2.14 -0.41 -6.91
CA ASN A 11 -3.57 -0.18 -7.15
C ASN A 11 -4.07 1.21 -6.67
N SER A 12 -3.47 1.77 -5.63
CA SER A 12 -3.86 3.08 -5.08
C SER A 12 -3.30 4.24 -5.92
N VAL A 13 -2.15 4.06 -6.57
CA VAL A 13 -1.49 5.10 -7.36
C VAL A 13 -1.71 4.95 -8.86
N ASP A 14 -2.23 3.81 -9.31
CA ASP A 14 -2.49 3.55 -10.73
C ASP A 14 -3.47 4.57 -11.32
N GLY A 15 -3.14 5.12 -12.48
CA GLY A 15 -3.91 6.18 -13.15
C GLY A 15 -3.85 7.57 -12.50
N LYS A 16 -3.16 7.75 -11.36
CA LYS A 16 -2.98 9.08 -10.75
C LYS A 16 -1.78 9.79 -11.38
N ASN A 17 -1.96 11.05 -11.76
CA ASN A 17 -0.89 11.90 -12.24
C ASN A 17 -0.43 12.83 -11.11
N PHE A 18 0.84 12.75 -10.73
CA PHE A 18 1.39 13.54 -9.63
C PHE A 18 2.24 14.68 -10.18
N ASN A 19 1.77 15.92 -9.96
CA ASN A 19 2.40 17.12 -10.51
C ASN A 19 3.59 17.63 -9.69
N ASN A 20 3.82 17.07 -8.49
CA ASN A 20 4.92 17.44 -7.61
C ASN A 20 5.21 16.34 -6.58
N PHE A 21 6.39 16.43 -5.97
CA PHE A 21 6.87 15.47 -4.99
C PHE A 21 5.98 15.35 -3.74
N GLU A 22 5.45 16.48 -3.25
CA GLU A 22 4.57 16.49 -2.06
C GLU A 22 3.27 15.72 -2.32
N ALA A 23 2.72 15.78 -3.53
CA ALA A 23 1.55 15.00 -3.93
C ALA A 23 1.84 13.50 -3.92
N VAL A 24 3.03 13.08 -4.40
CA VAL A 24 3.48 11.68 -4.31
C VAL A 24 3.61 11.24 -2.85
N ARG A 25 4.30 12.04 -2.04
CA ARG A 25 4.52 11.76 -0.61
C ARG A 25 3.21 11.61 0.14
N SER A 26 2.26 12.52 -0.08
CA SER A 26 0.94 12.49 0.54
C SER A 26 0.14 11.26 0.10
N ALA A 27 0.16 10.90 -1.18
CA ALA A 27 -0.55 9.73 -1.68
C ALA A 27 0.00 8.40 -1.15
N ILE A 28 1.33 8.29 -1.02
CA ILE A 28 1.99 7.13 -0.41
C ILE A 28 1.61 7.06 1.07
N SER A 29 1.76 8.15 1.82
CA SER A 29 1.40 8.19 3.25
C SER A 29 -0.06 7.83 3.47
N SER A 30 -0.98 8.38 2.68
CA SER A 30 -2.42 8.09 2.76
C SER A 30 -2.72 6.62 2.47
N SER A 31 -2.07 6.03 1.46
CA SER A 31 -2.24 4.61 1.11
C SER A 31 -1.79 3.65 2.22
N PHE A 32 -0.90 4.09 3.11
CA PHE A 32 -0.44 3.31 4.26
C PHE A 32 -1.20 3.63 5.55
N ASN A 33 -1.72 4.86 5.70
CA ASN A 33 -2.54 5.27 6.85
C ASN A 33 -3.96 4.71 6.80
N ASP A 34 -4.54 4.57 5.60
CA ASP A 34 -5.88 4.00 5.41
C ASP A 34 -5.91 2.48 5.67
N LYS A 35 -4.73 1.85 5.68
CA LYS A 35 -4.60 0.41 5.93
C LYS A 35 -4.57 0.14 7.43
N SER A 36 -5.69 -0.38 7.94
CA SER A 36 -5.77 -0.90 9.30
C SER A 36 -4.70 -1.95 9.58
N ALA A 37 -4.23 -2.03 10.83
CA ALA A 37 -3.22 -2.99 11.29
C ALA A 37 -3.51 -4.45 10.87
N ASP A 38 -4.79 -4.77 10.72
CA ASP A 38 -5.35 -6.04 10.22
C ASP A 38 -4.80 -6.46 8.84
N LEU A 39 -4.50 -5.50 7.96
CA LEU A 39 -3.96 -5.78 6.62
C LEU A 39 -2.50 -6.24 6.68
N TYR A 40 -1.71 -5.65 7.58
CA TYR A 40 -0.35 -6.11 7.85
C TYR A 40 -0.37 -7.47 8.54
N GLU A 41 -1.26 -7.66 9.50
CA GLU A 41 -1.44 -8.92 10.21
C GLU A 41 -1.82 -10.05 9.23
N ARG A 42 -2.88 -9.89 8.43
CA ARG A 42 -3.26 -10.85 7.37
C ARG A 42 -2.14 -11.15 6.38
N SER A 43 -1.33 -10.15 6.01
CA SER A 43 -0.20 -10.34 5.08
C SER A 43 0.96 -11.15 5.68
N ILE A 44 1.08 -11.17 7.01
CA ILE A 44 2.04 -12.00 7.76
C ILE A 44 1.43 -13.38 8.00
N THR A 45 0.16 -13.47 8.39
CA THR A 45 -0.56 -14.72 8.69
C THR A 45 -0.89 -15.55 7.44
N GLN A 46 -0.84 -14.98 6.23
CA GLN A 46 -0.96 -15.74 4.97
C GLN A 46 0.33 -16.48 4.56
N ARG A 47 1.46 -16.26 5.26
CA ARG A 47 2.72 -16.99 5.01
C ARG A 47 2.68 -18.52 5.20
N PRO A 48 1.84 -19.14 6.05
CA PRO A 48 1.80 -20.59 6.22
C PRO A 48 1.20 -21.35 5.02
N GLN A 49 0.51 -20.67 4.10
CA GLN A 49 -0.20 -21.29 2.97
C GLN A 49 0.51 -21.13 1.62
N ARG A 50 1.76 -20.66 1.58
CA ARG A 50 2.52 -20.43 0.34
C ARG A 50 3.73 -21.35 0.24
#